data_AF-A0A239C4E3-F1
#
_entry.id   AF-A0A239C4E3-F1
#
_cell.length_a   1.000
_cell.length_b   1.000
_cell.length_c   1.000
_cell.angle_alpha   90.00
_cell.angle_beta   90.00
_cell.angle_gamma   90.00
#
_symmetry.space_group_name_H-M   'P 1'
#
loop_
_entity.id
_entity.type
_entity.pdbx_description
1 polymer ?
#
loop_
_entity_poly.entity_id
_entity_poly.type
_entity_poly.pdbx_seq_one_letter_code
_entity_poly.pdbx_strand_id
1 'polypeptide(L)'
;MPNNTEPWPAAPPPARRVADAVREADAVADWRLPRELYRQVIAMLPEPPPTELLGALAEALAGLVSSYAGRIELLATHTLAVLAAVEGIEILDDPLFLRLYHDERFIRTGETERRPPPLQAVVETCRRVRDAELFRDLLRGAGGSAVLCGSVAYGACYNVRTESDLDLVVVVGETGLLATIADVLARLPGVSGADVARFAARARIFAGTYDDGNTSFSHKVVVRADGAADPLLPAGGPAPLYRISLHVLTRPLLRYVLVDPATRLTRDDAGRARTMRDYRETVTERTDVHRTFAGRQYARDPIVEPAEDGHLRTTSIYEFDDTDAYCLGFVQSLLITARSEPLWDDLGIRPELAAFQRKLRERLRTERARCPYNLMLLSLAHVRRAVLAPHVVRALDGY
;
A
#
# COMPACT_ATOMS: atom_id res chain seq x y z
N MET A 1 2.86 -29.49 10.10
CA MET A 1 4.04 -28.77 9.57
C MET A 1 4.72 -28.09 10.75
N PRO A 2 6.05 -28.13 10.89
CA PRO A 2 6.71 -27.61 12.07
C PRO A 2 6.51 -26.09 12.16
N ASN A 3 6.03 -25.66 13.33
CA ASN A 3 5.92 -24.28 13.77
C ASN A 3 7.33 -23.67 13.83
N ASN A 4 7.76 -22.96 12.79
CA ASN A 4 8.93 -22.08 12.87
C ASN A 4 8.49 -20.74 13.48
N THR A 5 8.12 -20.77 14.75
CA THR A 5 8.09 -19.60 15.61
C THR A 5 9.42 -19.49 16.34
N GLU A 6 10.53 -19.50 15.59
CA GLU A 6 11.78 -19.02 16.18
C GLU A 6 11.61 -17.51 16.40
N PRO A 7 11.84 -17.00 17.63
CA PRO A 7 11.91 -15.58 17.85
C PRO A 7 13.03 -15.02 16.96
N TRP A 8 12.67 -14.04 16.13
CA TRP A 8 13.60 -13.30 15.28
C TRP A 8 14.84 -12.93 16.10
N PRO A 9 16.07 -13.26 15.63
CA PRO A 9 17.26 -13.02 16.41
C PRO A 9 17.37 -11.52 16.74
N ALA A 10 17.20 -11.21 18.02
CA ALA A 10 17.33 -9.88 18.57
C ALA A 10 18.82 -9.58 18.83
N ALA A 11 19.49 -9.10 17.79
CA ALA A 11 20.64 -8.19 17.84
C ALA A 11 21.07 -7.88 16.39
N PRO A 12 21.38 -6.62 16.04
CA PRO A 12 22.07 -6.38 14.77
C PRO A 12 23.42 -7.12 14.77
N PRO A 13 23.85 -7.68 13.64
CA PRO A 13 25.15 -8.35 13.58
C PRO A 13 26.26 -7.33 13.89
N PRO A 14 27.40 -7.77 14.47
CA PRO A 14 28.58 -6.93 14.62
C PRO A 14 28.99 -6.32 13.27
N ALA A 15 29.76 -5.22 13.33
CA ALA A 15 30.32 -4.54 12.17
C ALA A 15 30.74 -5.54 11.08
N ARG A 16 30.06 -5.46 9.93
CA ARG A 16 30.14 -6.47 8.88
C ARG A 16 30.82 -5.89 7.65
N ARG A 17 31.68 -6.67 6.99
CA ARG A 17 32.33 -6.22 5.75
C ARG A 17 31.30 -6.07 4.63
N VAL A 18 31.30 -4.91 3.98
CA VAL A 18 30.44 -4.60 2.83
C VAL A 18 30.65 -5.62 1.71
N ALA A 19 31.89 -5.99 1.42
CA ALA A 19 32.21 -6.95 0.36
C ALA A 19 31.52 -8.32 0.55
N ASP A 20 31.37 -8.80 1.79
CA ASP A 20 30.73 -10.08 2.06
C ASP A 20 29.20 -9.97 1.90
N ALA A 21 28.60 -8.88 2.40
CA ALA A 21 27.18 -8.62 2.23
C ALA A 21 26.77 -8.37 0.77
N VAL A 22 27.64 -7.74 -0.02
CA VAL A 22 27.44 -7.57 -1.48
C VAL A 22 27.47 -8.92 -2.19
N ARG A 23 28.39 -9.81 -1.82
CA ARG A 23 28.48 -11.16 -2.40
C ARG A 23 27.21 -11.96 -2.13
N GLU A 24 26.67 -11.86 -0.91
CA GLU A 24 25.39 -12.48 -0.56
C GLU A 24 24.21 -11.84 -1.30
N ALA A 25 24.23 -10.52 -1.50
CA ALA A 25 23.24 -9.82 -2.30
C ALA A 25 23.20 -10.34 -3.76
N ASP A 26 24.38 -10.48 -4.39
CA ASP A 26 24.52 -11.01 -5.75
C ASP A 26 24.12 -12.47 -5.88
N ALA A 27 24.17 -13.25 -4.80
CA ALA A 27 23.70 -14.63 -4.79
C ALA A 27 22.16 -14.73 -4.75
N VAL A 28 21.46 -13.68 -4.33
CA VAL A 28 20.00 -13.66 -4.17
C VAL A 28 19.29 -13.00 -5.36
N ALA A 29 19.83 -11.90 -5.90
CA ALA A 29 19.18 -11.14 -6.96
C ALA A 29 20.18 -10.39 -7.86
N ASP A 30 19.72 -9.91 -9.03
CA ASP A 30 20.54 -9.13 -9.95
C ASP A 30 20.61 -7.65 -9.52
N TRP A 31 21.70 -7.30 -8.84
CA TRP A 31 21.94 -5.94 -8.34
C TRP A 31 22.65 -5.02 -9.32
N ARG A 32 22.96 -5.47 -10.55
CA ARG A 32 23.73 -4.67 -11.53
C ARG A 32 23.05 -3.35 -11.87
N LEU A 33 21.75 -3.40 -12.16
CA LEU A 33 20.98 -2.20 -12.53
C LEU A 33 20.81 -1.22 -11.34
N PRO A 34 20.34 -1.64 -10.14
CA PRO A 34 20.29 -0.77 -8.97
C PRO A 34 21.63 -0.10 -8.66
N ARG A 35 22.75 -0.83 -8.75
CA ARG A 35 24.11 -0.29 -8.55
C ARG A 35 24.43 0.83 -9.52
N GLU A 36 24.18 0.60 -10.80
CA GLU A 36 24.52 1.55 -11.84
C GLU A 36 23.65 2.82 -11.75
N LEU A 37 22.35 2.66 -11.51
CA LEU A 37 21.44 3.78 -11.30
C LEU A 37 21.83 4.60 -10.06
N TYR A 38 22.16 3.96 -8.95
CA TYR A 38 22.61 4.67 -7.74
C TYR A 38 23.97 5.36 -7.95
N ARG A 39 24.90 4.74 -8.69
CA ARG A 39 26.17 5.37 -9.06
C ARG A 39 25.95 6.65 -9.86
N GLN A 40 25.03 6.64 -10.83
CA GLN A 40 24.66 7.84 -11.59
C GLN A 40 24.04 8.91 -10.69
N VAL A 41 23.18 8.51 -9.74
CA VAL A 41 22.62 9.45 -8.77
C VAL A 41 23.71 10.12 -7.95
N ILE A 42 24.63 9.34 -7.37
CA ILE A 42 25.72 9.87 -6.55
C ILE A 42 26.65 10.79 -7.36
N ALA A 43 26.92 10.46 -8.63
CA ALA A 43 27.76 11.28 -9.50
C ALA A 43 27.15 12.65 -9.86
N MET A 44 25.83 12.82 -9.72
CA MET A 44 25.14 14.09 -9.97
C MET A 44 25.09 15.00 -8.73
N LEU A 45 25.39 14.48 -7.54
CA LEU A 45 25.35 15.28 -6.30
C LEU A 45 26.47 16.33 -6.31
N PRO A 46 26.22 17.55 -5.78
CA PRO A 46 25.08 17.94 -4.95
C PRO A 46 23.84 18.42 -5.71
N GLU A 47 23.86 18.44 -7.04
CA GLU A 47 22.67 18.81 -7.81
C GLU A 47 21.56 17.75 -7.63
N PRO A 48 20.28 18.15 -7.56
CA PRO A 48 19.20 17.19 -7.37
C PRO A 48 19.10 16.29 -8.61
N PRO A 49 19.17 14.96 -8.45
CA PRO A 49 19.08 14.04 -9.58
C PRO A 49 17.70 14.13 -10.26
N PRO A 50 17.61 13.87 -11.58
CA PRO A 50 16.34 13.85 -12.29
C PRO A 50 15.32 12.90 -11.65
N THR A 51 14.04 13.30 -11.68
CA THR A 51 12.93 12.49 -11.15
C THR A 51 12.85 11.13 -11.81
N GLU A 52 13.16 11.06 -13.10
CA GLU A 52 13.15 9.86 -13.92
C GLU A 52 14.21 8.87 -13.46
N LEU A 53 15.41 9.35 -13.11
CA LEU A 53 16.50 8.53 -12.60
C LEU A 53 16.15 7.95 -11.22
N LEU A 54 15.60 8.77 -10.33
CA LEU A 54 15.10 8.31 -9.02
C LEU A 54 13.96 7.29 -9.18
N GLY A 55 13.05 7.52 -10.13
CA GLY A 55 11.95 6.61 -10.45
C GLY A 55 12.45 5.27 -11.00
N ALA A 56 13.47 5.28 -11.85
CA ALA A 56 14.10 4.07 -12.39
C ALA A 56 14.84 3.29 -11.30
N LEU A 57 15.56 3.98 -10.41
CA LEU A 57 16.23 3.34 -9.26
C LEU A 57 15.20 2.65 -8.36
N ALA A 58 14.13 3.35 -8.00
CA ALA A 58 13.07 2.79 -7.17
C ALA A 58 12.36 1.60 -7.82
N GLU A 59 12.10 1.65 -9.13
CA GLU A 59 11.55 0.53 -9.89
C GLU A 59 12.50 -0.67 -9.89
N ALA A 60 13.80 -0.44 -10.11
CA ALA A 60 14.81 -1.49 -10.08
C ALA A 60 14.84 -2.16 -8.70
N LEU A 61 14.80 -1.39 -7.61
CA LEU A 61 14.72 -1.88 -6.24
C LEU A 61 13.41 -2.64 -5.97
N ALA A 62 12.27 -2.10 -6.40
CA ALA A 62 10.96 -2.75 -6.26
C ALA A 62 10.88 -4.08 -7.02
N GLY A 63 11.59 -4.19 -8.15
CA GLY A 63 11.74 -5.43 -8.92
C GLY A 63 12.40 -6.55 -8.11
N LEU A 64 13.32 -6.20 -7.21
CA LEU A 64 14.03 -7.18 -6.36
C LEU A 64 13.14 -7.80 -5.28
N VAL A 65 12.07 -7.13 -4.84
CA VAL A 65 11.20 -7.58 -3.73
C VAL A 65 10.78 -9.05 -3.86
N SER A 66 10.46 -9.48 -5.07
CA SER A 66 10.05 -10.87 -5.36
C SER A 66 11.14 -11.91 -5.11
N SER A 67 12.42 -11.54 -5.31
CA SER A 67 13.58 -12.43 -5.06
C SER A 67 13.82 -12.69 -3.57
N TYR A 68 13.18 -11.89 -2.71
CA TYR A 68 13.31 -11.94 -1.25
C TYR A 68 12.03 -12.45 -0.56
N ALA A 69 11.13 -13.13 -1.28
CA ALA A 69 9.92 -13.70 -0.68
C ALA A 69 10.25 -14.60 0.53
N GLY A 70 9.59 -14.36 1.67
CA GLY A 70 9.82 -15.05 2.94
C GLY A 70 11.13 -14.69 3.67
N ARG A 71 11.93 -13.75 3.13
CA ARG A 71 13.18 -13.23 3.73
C ARG A 71 13.36 -11.75 3.38
N ILE A 72 12.27 -10.98 3.41
CA ILE A 72 12.24 -9.59 2.93
C ILE A 72 13.16 -8.65 3.73
N GLU A 73 13.54 -9.07 4.92
CA GLU A 73 14.47 -8.41 5.83
C GLU A 73 15.87 -8.30 5.21
N LEU A 74 16.30 -9.34 4.49
CA LEU A 74 17.59 -9.34 3.82
C LEU A 74 17.67 -8.29 2.71
N LEU A 75 16.54 -7.88 2.12
CA LEU A 75 16.53 -6.84 1.09
C LEU A 75 17.01 -5.50 1.64
N ALA A 76 16.62 -5.14 2.86
CA ALA A 76 17.08 -3.91 3.51
C ALA A 76 18.60 -3.95 3.76
N THR A 77 19.11 -5.04 4.31
CA THR A 77 20.54 -5.23 4.57
C THR A 77 21.35 -5.25 3.28
N HIS A 78 20.89 -5.96 2.25
CA HIS A 78 21.56 -6.04 0.96
C HIS A 78 21.53 -4.70 0.22
N THR A 79 20.44 -3.93 0.35
CA THR A 79 20.37 -2.55 -0.16
C THR A 79 21.45 -1.70 0.51
N LEU A 80 21.50 -1.67 1.85
CA LEU A 80 22.52 -0.93 2.59
C LEU A 80 23.94 -1.28 2.09
N ALA A 81 24.25 -2.57 1.97
CA ALA A 81 25.54 -3.05 1.47
C ALA A 81 25.85 -2.58 0.05
N VAL A 82 24.87 -2.64 -0.85
CA VAL A 82 25.05 -2.23 -2.24
C VAL A 82 25.24 -0.72 -2.37
N LEU A 83 24.46 0.09 -1.65
CA LEU A 83 24.64 1.54 -1.65
C LEU A 83 26.01 1.92 -1.04
N ALA A 84 26.39 1.30 0.07
CA ALA A 84 27.68 1.49 0.73
C ALA A 84 28.87 1.17 -0.20
N ALA A 85 28.77 0.06 -0.95
CA ALA A 85 29.80 -0.35 -1.89
C ALA A 85 29.98 0.66 -3.04
N VAL A 86 28.88 1.24 -3.54
CA VAL A 86 28.95 2.29 -4.56
C VAL A 86 29.65 3.55 -4.04
N GLU A 87 29.48 3.86 -2.75
CA GLU A 87 30.17 4.98 -2.07
C GLU A 87 31.59 4.64 -1.59
N GLY A 88 32.09 3.43 -1.82
CA GLY A 88 33.45 3.02 -1.43
C GLY A 88 33.63 2.76 0.07
N ILE A 89 32.56 2.41 0.77
CA ILE A 89 32.57 2.15 2.23
C ILE A 89 32.80 0.67 2.48
N GLU A 90 33.62 0.35 3.47
CA GLU A 90 34.06 -1.03 3.72
C GLU A 90 33.27 -1.74 4.83
N ILE A 91 32.69 -0.99 5.76
CA ILE A 91 32.06 -1.50 6.97
C ILE A 91 30.58 -1.11 7.03
N LEU A 92 29.74 -2.09 7.35
CA LEU A 92 28.34 -1.90 7.69
C LEU A 92 28.20 -1.75 9.21
N ASP A 93 27.70 -0.60 9.64
CA ASP A 93 27.43 -0.26 11.02
C ASP A 93 26.18 0.64 11.16
N ASP A 94 25.75 0.87 12.40
CA ASP A 94 24.58 1.70 12.71
C ASP A 94 24.74 3.16 12.23
N PRO A 95 25.91 3.82 12.41
CA PRO A 95 26.15 5.15 11.84
C PRO A 95 25.93 5.23 10.33
N LEU A 96 26.43 4.26 9.57
CA LEU A 96 26.22 4.20 8.12
C LEU A 96 24.74 4.02 7.77
N PHE A 97 24.05 3.12 8.47
CA PHE A 97 22.61 2.93 8.30
C PHE A 97 21.87 4.26 8.48
N LEU A 98 22.10 4.95 9.60
CA LEU A 98 21.39 6.19 9.93
C LEU A 98 21.70 7.30 8.91
N ARG A 99 22.94 7.38 8.44
CA ARG A 99 23.36 8.33 7.41
C ARG A 99 22.61 8.12 6.10
N LEU A 100 22.50 6.88 5.63
CA LEU A 100 21.84 6.56 4.36
C LEU A 100 20.31 6.54 4.49
N TYR A 101 19.77 6.23 5.68
CA TYR A 101 18.34 6.26 5.95
C TYR A 101 17.82 7.70 5.98
N HIS A 102 18.57 8.63 6.57
CA HIS A 102 18.23 10.05 6.63
C HIS A 102 18.97 10.88 5.59
N ASP A 103 19.30 10.30 4.43
CA ASP A 103 20.16 10.94 3.44
C ASP A 103 19.50 12.19 2.82
N GLU A 104 19.80 13.35 3.41
CA GLU A 104 19.21 14.63 3.04
C GLU A 104 19.57 15.07 1.62
N ARG A 105 20.59 14.45 0.99
CA ARG A 105 20.96 14.71 -0.42
C ARG A 105 19.82 14.40 -1.38
N PHE A 106 18.85 13.57 -0.96
CA PHE A 106 17.65 13.21 -1.72
C PHE A 106 16.45 14.12 -1.43
N ILE A 107 16.56 15.04 -0.46
CA ILE A 107 15.45 15.92 -0.06
C ILE A 107 15.55 17.24 -0.82
N ARG A 108 14.67 17.43 -1.82
CA ARG A 108 14.57 18.71 -2.55
C ARG A 108 13.86 19.76 -1.69
N THR A 109 14.52 20.89 -1.47
CA THR A 109 13.92 22.05 -0.81
C THR A 109 12.85 22.68 -1.71
N GLY A 110 11.65 22.92 -1.16
CA GLY A 110 10.56 23.63 -1.87
C GLY A 110 9.58 22.77 -2.66
N GLU A 111 9.82 21.47 -2.84
CA GLU A 111 8.81 20.56 -3.39
C GLU A 111 7.83 20.10 -2.30
N THR A 112 6.53 20.16 -2.62
CA THR A 112 5.44 19.76 -1.72
C THR A 112 5.36 18.24 -1.51
N GLU A 113 6.03 17.44 -2.34
CA GLU A 113 6.12 15.98 -2.22
C GLU A 113 7.57 15.56 -1.94
N ARG A 114 7.96 15.56 -0.65
CA ARG A 114 9.27 15.02 -0.22
C ARG A 114 9.30 13.52 -0.48
N ARG A 115 10.24 13.06 -1.31
CA ARG A 115 10.52 11.63 -1.50
C ARG A 115 11.47 11.13 -0.40
N PRO A 116 11.24 9.91 0.13
CA PRO A 116 12.18 9.28 1.05
C PRO A 116 13.49 8.95 0.32
N PRO A 117 14.65 8.98 1.01
CA PRO A 117 15.89 8.43 0.49
C PRO A 117 15.74 6.95 0.09
N PRO A 118 16.54 6.43 -0.86
CA PRO A 118 16.41 5.06 -1.35
C PRO A 118 16.43 4.00 -0.23
N LEU A 119 17.34 4.14 0.74
CA LEU A 119 17.40 3.21 1.87
C LEU A 119 16.16 3.29 2.74
N GLN A 120 15.68 4.50 3.09
CA GLN A 120 14.43 4.66 3.86
C GLN A 120 13.27 4.00 3.11
N ALA A 121 13.13 4.27 1.81
CA ALA A 121 12.05 3.73 1.00
C ALA A 121 12.05 2.19 0.98
N VAL A 122 13.22 1.57 0.88
CA VAL A 122 13.37 0.12 0.94
C VAL A 122 13.06 -0.41 2.33
N VAL A 123 13.67 0.14 3.38
CA VAL A 123 13.46 -0.31 4.76
C VAL A 123 11.99 -0.24 5.12
N GLU A 124 11.33 0.89 4.88
CA GLU A 124 9.91 1.05 5.19
C GLU A 124 9.03 0.13 4.34
N THR A 125 9.38 -0.12 3.08
CA THR A 125 8.70 -1.15 2.26
C THR A 125 8.85 -2.53 2.87
N CYS A 126 10.07 -2.96 3.22
CA CYS A 126 10.33 -4.27 3.81
C CYS A 126 9.56 -4.47 5.12
N ARG A 127 9.52 -3.44 5.98
CA ARG A 127 8.78 -3.47 7.25
C ARG A 127 7.29 -3.73 7.04
N ARG A 128 6.66 -3.04 6.07
CA ARG A 128 5.22 -3.23 5.76
C ARG A 128 4.95 -4.56 5.07
N VAL A 129 5.82 -5.00 4.18
CA VAL A 129 5.67 -6.30 3.51
C VAL A 129 5.79 -7.44 4.53
N ARG A 130 6.80 -7.42 5.40
CA ARG A 130 6.97 -8.40 6.48
C ARG A 130 5.71 -8.51 7.33
N ASP A 131 5.23 -7.39 7.84
CA ASP A 131 4.10 -7.40 8.77
C ASP A 131 2.78 -7.74 8.05
N ALA A 132 2.65 -7.42 6.75
CA ALA A 132 1.56 -7.91 5.90
C ALA A 132 1.61 -9.43 5.68
N GLU A 133 2.79 -10.01 5.46
CA GLU A 133 2.99 -11.45 5.34
C GLU A 133 2.70 -12.19 6.64
N LEU A 134 3.12 -11.64 7.79
CA LEU A 134 2.76 -12.17 9.10
C LEU A 134 1.25 -12.14 9.31
N PHE A 135 0.59 -11.03 8.98
CA PHE A 135 -0.86 -10.90 9.08
C PHE A 135 -1.59 -11.91 8.17
N ARG A 136 -1.10 -12.08 6.94
CA ARG A 136 -1.56 -13.11 5.99
C ARG A 136 -1.45 -14.50 6.59
N ASP A 137 -0.30 -14.87 7.14
CA ASP A 137 -0.05 -16.23 7.63
C ASP A 137 -0.89 -16.55 8.87
N LEU A 138 -1.23 -15.55 9.70
CA LEU A 138 -2.11 -15.70 10.85
C LEU A 138 -3.61 -15.76 10.50
N LEU A 139 -4.03 -15.21 9.36
CA LEU A 139 -5.42 -15.18 8.91
C LEU A 139 -5.75 -16.17 7.80
N ARG A 140 -4.75 -16.76 7.15
CA ARG A 140 -4.97 -17.75 6.09
C ARG A 140 -5.73 -18.96 6.65
N GLY A 141 -6.78 -19.36 5.96
CA GLY A 141 -7.70 -20.42 6.36
C GLY A 141 -8.82 -19.95 7.29
N ALA A 142 -8.86 -18.68 7.70
CA ALA A 142 -9.92 -18.13 8.55
C ALA A 142 -11.17 -17.70 7.76
N GLY A 143 -11.19 -17.87 6.43
CA GLY A 143 -12.37 -17.52 5.60
C GLY A 143 -12.43 -16.06 5.18
N GLY A 144 -11.27 -15.39 5.12
CA GLY A 144 -11.13 -14.02 4.63
C GLY A 144 -10.20 -13.94 3.41
N SER A 145 -10.17 -12.81 2.75
CA SER A 145 -9.19 -12.51 1.69
C SER A 145 -8.72 -11.09 1.88
N ALA A 146 -7.53 -10.73 1.38
CA ALA A 146 -7.12 -9.34 1.45
C ALA A 146 -6.30 -8.90 0.26
N VAL A 147 -6.33 -7.60 0.02
CA VAL A 147 -5.54 -6.90 -0.99
C VAL A 147 -4.64 -5.90 -0.28
N LEU A 148 -3.35 -5.94 -0.61
CA LEU A 148 -2.40 -4.91 -0.19
C LEU A 148 -2.65 -3.66 -1.03
N CYS A 149 -2.90 -2.53 -0.38
CA CYS A 149 -3.17 -1.26 -1.04
C CYS A 149 -2.27 -0.15 -0.48
N GLY A 150 -2.60 1.11 -0.81
CA GLY A 150 -1.87 2.26 -0.29
C GLY A 150 -0.43 2.35 -0.79
N SER A 151 0.44 2.96 0.02
CA SER A 151 1.79 3.38 -0.41
C SER A 151 2.60 2.22 -0.99
N VAL A 152 2.56 1.04 -0.34
CA VAL A 152 3.30 -0.15 -0.80
C VAL A 152 2.83 -0.61 -2.18
N ALA A 153 1.52 -0.59 -2.43
CA ALA A 153 0.95 -0.96 -3.73
C ALA A 153 1.10 0.14 -4.80
N TYR A 154 1.19 1.40 -4.39
CA TYR A 154 1.35 2.56 -5.27
C TYR A 154 2.79 2.84 -5.69
N GLY A 155 3.76 2.36 -4.93
CA GLY A 155 5.16 2.67 -5.16
C GLY A 155 6.10 2.10 -4.12
N ALA A 156 6.10 0.78 -3.94
CA ALA A 156 7.15 0.07 -3.20
C ALA A 156 8.54 0.63 -3.57
N CYS A 157 9.37 0.87 -2.56
CA CYS A 157 10.71 1.45 -2.68
C CYS A 157 10.78 2.86 -3.33
N TYR A 158 9.64 3.56 -3.49
CA TYR A 158 9.58 4.89 -4.09
C TYR A 158 8.99 5.96 -3.18
N ASN A 159 7.79 5.74 -2.64
CA ASN A 159 7.05 6.74 -1.85
C ASN A 159 6.73 6.28 -0.41
N VAL A 160 7.18 5.07 -0.04
CA VAL A 160 6.97 4.51 1.30
C VAL A 160 7.94 5.16 2.27
N ARG A 161 7.41 5.74 3.35
CA ARG A 161 8.14 6.56 4.31
C ARG A 161 7.77 6.17 5.74
N THR A 162 8.47 6.72 6.72
CA THR A 162 8.28 6.36 8.14
C THR A 162 6.83 6.55 8.58
N GLU A 163 6.18 7.61 8.12
CA GLU A 163 4.77 7.92 8.39
C GLU A 163 3.75 7.18 7.50
N SER A 164 4.21 6.32 6.57
CA SER A 164 3.29 5.50 5.75
C SER A 164 2.66 4.40 6.59
N ASP A 165 1.34 4.30 6.52
CA ASP A 165 0.60 3.18 7.07
C ASP A 165 0.81 1.91 6.22
N LEU A 166 0.59 0.73 6.81
CA LEU A 166 0.30 -0.50 6.09
C LEU A 166 -1.20 -0.54 5.77
N ASP A 167 -1.58 -0.29 4.52
CA ASP A 167 -2.98 -0.28 4.12
C ASP A 167 -3.42 -1.65 3.57
N LEU A 168 -4.48 -2.22 4.14
CA LEU A 168 -5.07 -3.49 3.72
C LEU A 168 -6.57 -3.33 3.49
N VAL A 169 -7.06 -3.80 2.34
CA VAL A 169 -8.50 -4.09 2.18
C VAL A 169 -8.72 -5.55 2.51
N VAL A 170 -9.47 -5.84 3.57
CA VAL A 170 -9.80 -7.20 4.00
C VAL A 170 -11.25 -7.50 3.63
N VAL A 171 -11.47 -8.55 2.85
CA VAL A 171 -12.80 -9.03 2.49
C VAL A 171 -13.16 -10.19 3.40
N VAL A 172 -14.30 -10.09 4.06
CA VAL A 172 -14.81 -11.12 4.97
C VAL A 172 -16.10 -11.73 4.41
N GLY A 173 -16.28 -13.03 4.63
CA GLY A 173 -17.55 -13.70 4.30
C GLY A 173 -18.68 -13.20 5.20
N GLU A 174 -18.38 -13.04 6.49
CA GLU A 174 -19.31 -12.63 7.54
C GLU A 174 -18.60 -11.71 8.53
N THR A 175 -19.36 -10.81 9.18
CA THR A 175 -18.81 -9.83 10.13
C THR A 175 -18.29 -10.45 11.43
N GLY A 176 -18.68 -11.69 11.74
CA GLY A 176 -18.09 -12.47 12.83
C GLY A 176 -16.57 -12.62 12.73
N LEU A 177 -16.00 -12.58 11.52
CA LEU A 177 -14.55 -12.68 11.30
C LEU A 177 -13.77 -11.49 11.87
N LEU A 178 -14.43 -10.36 12.14
CA LEU A 178 -13.79 -9.22 12.81
C LEU A 178 -13.27 -9.60 14.20
N ALA A 179 -13.95 -10.48 14.94
CA ALA A 179 -13.45 -10.95 16.23
C ALA A 179 -12.11 -11.70 16.08
N THR A 180 -12.02 -12.59 15.10
CA THR A 180 -10.77 -13.30 14.78
C THR A 180 -9.66 -12.35 14.34
N ILE A 181 -9.99 -11.30 13.57
CA ILE A 181 -9.01 -10.26 13.20
C ILE A 181 -8.48 -9.55 14.46
N ALA A 182 -9.34 -9.24 15.43
CA ALA A 182 -8.90 -8.66 16.71
C ALA A 182 -7.93 -9.59 17.46
N ASP A 183 -8.23 -10.90 17.52
CA ASP A 183 -7.36 -11.89 18.15
C ASP A 183 -6.02 -12.07 17.41
N VAL A 184 -6.01 -11.92 16.09
CA VAL A 184 -4.77 -11.90 15.29
C VAL A 184 -3.96 -10.64 15.59
N LEU A 185 -4.59 -9.48 15.59
CA LEU A 185 -3.93 -8.20 15.90
C LEU A 185 -3.28 -8.23 17.29
N ALA A 186 -3.96 -8.81 18.29
CA ALA A 186 -3.42 -8.98 19.65
C ALA A 186 -2.12 -9.83 19.69
N ARG A 187 -1.91 -10.71 18.70
CA ARG A 187 -0.73 -11.57 18.61
C ARG A 187 0.42 -10.94 17.81
N LEU A 188 0.16 -9.83 17.11
CA LEU A 188 1.21 -9.15 16.37
C LEU A 188 2.20 -8.48 17.35
N PRO A 189 3.52 -8.62 17.12
CA PRO A 189 4.52 -8.04 18.01
C PRO A 189 4.39 -6.53 18.18
N GLY A 190 4.27 -6.09 19.44
CA GLY A 190 4.23 -4.68 19.83
C GLY A 190 2.97 -3.91 19.44
N VAL A 191 1.88 -4.58 19.07
CA VAL A 191 0.61 -3.90 18.80
C VAL A 191 0.03 -3.25 20.06
N SER A 192 -0.55 -2.05 19.91
CA SER A 192 -1.26 -1.36 20.98
C SER A 192 -2.49 -2.17 21.45
N GLY A 193 -2.44 -2.69 22.68
CA GLY A 193 -3.57 -3.40 23.27
C GLY A 193 -4.84 -2.52 23.41
N ALA A 194 -4.66 -1.21 23.61
CA ALA A 194 -5.76 -0.26 23.64
C ALA A 194 -6.44 -0.14 22.27
N ASP A 195 -5.66 -0.08 21.18
CA ASP A 195 -6.20 -0.04 19.82
C ASP A 195 -6.93 -1.34 19.47
N VAL A 196 -6.38 -2.50 19.88
CA VAL A 196 -7.04 -3.80 19.67
C VAL A 196 -8.35 -3.91 20.45
N ALA A 197 -8.37 -3.47 21.71
CA ALA A 197 -9.60 -3.44 22.50
C ALA A 197 -10.66 -2.53 21.87
N ARG A 198 -10.23 -1.36 21.35
CA ARG A 198 -11.10 -0.44 20.63
C ARG A 198 -11.60 -1.02 19.31
N PHE A 199 -10.72 -1.68 18.55
CA PHE A 199 -11.09 -2.42 17.34
C PHE A 199 -12.19 -3.44 17.65
N ALA A 200 -12.01 -4.27 18.68
CA ALA A 200 -12.97 -5.30 19.07
C ALA A 200 -14.31 -4.70 19.52
N ALA A 201 -14.30 -3.60 20.28
CA ALA A 201 -15.51 -2.90 20.70
C ALA A 201 -16.29 -2.36 19.49
N ARG A 202 -15.60 -1.62 18.59
CA ARG A 202 -16.19 -1.08 17.36
C ARG A 202 -16.67 -2.16 16.41
N ALA A 203 -15.98 -3.30 16.33
CA ALA A 203 -16.40 -4.43 15.51
C ALA A 203 -17.77 -4.99 15.95
N ARG A 204 -18.02 -5.06 17.26
CA ARG A 204 -19.34 -5.47 17.80
C ARG A 204 -20.44 -4.48 17.44
N ILE A 205 -20.18 -3.18 17.56
CA ILE A 205 -21.12 -2.12 17.14
C ILE A 205 -21.42 -2.27 15.64
N PHE A 206 -20.38 -2.42 14.82
CA PHE A 206 -20.54 -2.59 13.38
C PHE A 206 -21.41 -3.80 13.03
N ALA A 207 -21.10 -4.97 13.58
CA ALA A 207 -21.89 -6.19 13.34
C ALA A 207 -23.35 -6.08 13.83
N GLY A 208 -23.60 -5.34 14.91
CA GLY A 208 -24.95 -5.17 15.46
C GLY A 208 -25.79 -4.05 14.82
N THR A 209 -25.16 -3.06 14.18
CA THR A 209 -25.85 -1.82 13.78
C THR A 209 -25.57 -1.39 12.34
N TYR A 210 -24.36 -1.61 11.83
CA TYR A 210 -23.90 -1.03 10.57
C TYR A 210 -23.62 -2.06 9.46
N ASP A 211 -23.71 -3.35 9.75
CA ASP A 211 -23.63 -4.42 8.73
C ASP A 211 -24.92 -4.50 7.89
N ASP A 212 -25.10 -3.52 7.02
CA ASP A 212 -26.26 -3.35 6.15
C ASP A 212 -25.99 -3.75 4.68
N GLY A 213 -24.83 -4.35 4.42
CA GLY A 213 -24.36 -4.69 3.07
C GLY A 213 -23.83 -3.52 2.24
N ASN A 214 -23.93 -2.27 2.73
CA ASN A 214 -23.52 -1.05 2.04
C ASN A 214 -22.50 -0.20 2.85
N THR A 215 -22.06 -0.70 4.00
CA THR A 215 -21.16 0.00 4.92
C THR A 215 -19.86 -0.80 5.12
N SER A 216 -18.71 -0.16 4.96
CA SER A 216 -17.41 -0.74 5.32
C SER A 216 -17.05 -0.46 6.77
N PHE A 217 -16.17 -1.29 7.34
CA PHE A 217 -15.57 -1.06 8.64
C PHE A 217 -14.10 -0.66 8.47
N SER A 218 -13.71 0.53 8.95
CA SER A 218 -12.32 0.98 8.92
C SER A 218 -11.77 1.29 10.30
N HIS A 219 -10.56 0.84 10.58
CA HIS A 219 -9.87 1.02 11.85
C HIS A 219 -8.36 1.08 11.66
N LYS A 220 -7.64 1.85 12.50
CA LYS A 220 -6.18 1.86 12.49
C LYS A 220 -5.63 1.33 13.80
N VAL A 221 -4.58 0.53 13.70
CA VAL A 221 -3.90 -0.04 14.87
C VAL A 221 -2.44 0.37 14.81
N VAL A 222 -1.91 0.92 15.90
CA VAL A 222 -0.49 1.22 16.02
C VAL A 222 0.26 -0.08 16.31
N VAL A 223 1.28 -0.37 15.50
CA VAL A 223 2.25 -1.44 15.72
C VAL A 223 3.52 -0.88 16.36
N ARG A 224 4.21 -1.73 17.12
CA ARG A 224 5.43 -1.38 17.90
C ARG A 224 5.20 -0.20 18.87
N ALA A 225 4.01 -0.09 19.43
CA ALA A 225 3.60 0.96 20.36
C ALA A 225 4.26 0.85 21.74
N ASP A 226 4.68 -0.36 22.12
CA ASP A 226 5.34 -0.69 23.39
C ASP A 226 6.86 -0.42 23.40
N GLY A 227 7.40 0.14 22.31
CA GLY A 227 8.84 0.33 22.15
C GLY A 227 9.59 -0.94 21.80
N ALA A 228 8.90 -2.01 21.37
CA ALA A 228 9.55 -3.22 20.89
C ALA A 228 10.53 -2.91 19.75
N ALA A 229 11.72 -3.51 19.82
CA ALA A 229 12.74 -3.40 18.78
C ALA A 229 12.20 -3.90 17.43
N ASP A 230 12.52 -3.16 16.37
CA ASP A 230 12.30 -3.61 15.00
C ASP A 230 13.63 -4.16 14.45
N PRO A 231 13.71 -5.43 14.02
CA PRO A 231 14.95 -6.02 13.52
C PRO A 231 15.49 -5.34 12.25
N LEU A 232 14.69 -4.50 11.59
CA LEU A 232 15.12 -3.72 10.42
C LEU A 232 15.66 -2.33 10.77
N LEU A 233 15.69 -1.95 12.04
CA LEU A 233 16.19 -0.66 12.52
C LEU A 233 17.30 -0.87 13.55
N PRO A 234 18.38 -0.06 13.52
CA PRO A 234 19.41 -0.10 14.54
C PRO A 234 18.90 0.42 15.89
N ALA A 235 19.59 0.04 16.97
CA ALA A 235 19.28 0.55 18.31
C ALA A 235 19.52 2.08 18.36
N GLY A 236 18.55 2.83 18.88
CA GLY A 236 18.62 4.31 18.89
C GLY A 236 18.37 4.98 17.54
N GLY A 237 17.88 4.23 16.54
CA GLY A 237 17.49 4.76 15.24
C GLY A 237 16.08 5.37 15.19
N PRO A 238 15.46 5.43 14.00
CA PRO A 238 14.11 5.96 13.82
C PRO A 238 13.08 5.27 14.71
N ALA A 239 11.99 5.97 15.02
CA ALA A 239 10.88 5.38 15.77
C ALA A 239 10.34 4.13 15.03
N PRO A 240 10.22 2.97 15.72
CA PRO A 240 9.73 1.76 15.10
C PRO A 240 8.21 1.78 14.90
N LEU A 241 7.49 2.75 15.45
CA LEU A 241 6.04 2.78 15.37
C LEU A 241 5.54 3.20 13.99
N TYR A 242 4.47 2.54 13.55
CA TYR A 242 3.64 2.96 12.42
C TYR A 242 2.24 2.36 12.58
N ARG A 243 1.31 2.60 11.64
CA ARG A 243 -0.06 2.09 11.74
C ARG A 243 -0.35 1.04 10.68
N ILE A 244 -1.20 0.07 11.03
CA ILE A 244 -1.93 -0.77 10.09
C ILE A 244 -3.30 -0.14 9.90
N SER A 245 -3.64 0.24 8.67
CA SER A 245 -4.96 0.72 8.27
C SER A 245 -5.75 -0.44 7.67
N LEU A 246 -6.79 -0.87 8.37
CA LEU A 246 -7.68 -1.94 7.92
C LEU A 246 -8.95 -1.34 7.32
N HIS A 247 -9.27 -1.76 6.10
CA HIS A 247 -10.53 -1.47 5.40
C HIS A 247 -11.28 -2.77 5.16
N VAL A 248 -12.25 -3.07 6.01
CA VAL A 248 -12.99 -4.33 5.97
C VAL A 248 -14.26 -4.18 5.14
N LEU A 249 -14.39 -5.02 4.12
CA LEU A 249 -15.57 -5.14 3.27
C LEU A 249 -16.20 -6.53 3.49
N THR A 250 -17.52 -6.60 3.59
CA THR A 250 -18.21 -7.88 3.43
C THR A 250 -18.19 -8.29 1.95
N ARG A 251 -18.28 -9.60 1.65
CA ARG A 251 -18.34 -10.06 0.26
C ARG A 251 -19.46 -9.40 -0.55
N PRO A 252 -20.69 -9.22 -0.03
CA PRO A 252 -21.74 -8.46 -0.73
C PRO A 252 -21.31 -7.02 -1.05
N LEU A 253 -20.70 -6.31 -0.10
CA LEU A 253 -20.21 -4.95 -0.31
C LEU A 253 -19.11 -4.90 -1.37
N LEU A 254 -18.18 -5.86 -1.37
CA LEU A 254 -17.18 -5.96 -2.44
C LEU A 254 -17.86 -6.04 -3.81
N ARG A 255 -18.84 -6.94 -3.97
CA ARG A 255 -19.58 -7.10 -5.24
C ARG A 255 -20.29 -5.80 -5.64
N TYR A 256 -20.87 -5.10 -4.67
CA TYR A 256 -21.50 -3.79 -4.89
C TYR A 256 -20.50 -2.74 -5.39
N VAL A 257 -19.30 -2.68 -4.78
CA VAL A 257 -18.17 -1.81 -5.17
C VAL A 257 -17.63 -2.15 -6.57
N LEU A 258 -17.53 -3.43 -6.90
CA LEU A 258 -17.08 -3.94 -8.21
C LEU A 258 -18.16 -3.88 -9.30
N VAL A 259 -19.30 -3.27 -8.98
CA VAL A 259 -20.41 -3.04 -9.91
C VAL A 259 -20.97 -4.36 -10.47
N ASP A 260 -21.07 -5.37 -9.62
CA ASP A 260 -21.77 -6.64 -9.92
C ASP A 260 -23.29 -6.43 -9.70
N PRO A 261 -24.18 -7.01 -10.54
CA PRO A 261 -23.93 -7.89 -11.70
C PRO A 261 -23.75 -7.18 -13.04
N ALA A 262 -23.65 -5.85 -13.06
CA ALA A 262 -23.53 -5.11 -14.31
C ALA A 262 -22.37 -5.64 -15.16
N THR A 263 -22.67 -6.00 -16.41
CA THR A 263 -21.68 -6.55 -17.33
C THR A 263 -20.77 -5.45 -17.89
N ARG A 264 -21.30 -4.22 -18.00
CA ARG A 264 -20.63 -3.04 -18.54
C ARG A 264 -20.77 -1.85 -17.60
N LEU A 265 -19.76 -0.97 -17.60
CA LEU A 265 -19.82 0.30 -16.89
C LEU A 265 -20.53 1.34 -17.76
N THR A 266 -21.84 1.22 -17.90
CA THR A 266 -22.70 2.22 -18.57
C THR A 266 -23.75 2.71 -17.60
N ARG A 267 -24.32 3.90 -17.82
CA ARG A 267 -25.41 4.41 -16.97
C ARG A 267 -26.61 3.47 -16.90
N ASP A 268 -26.93 2.80 -18.00
CA ASP A 268 -28.09 1.90 -18.10
C ASP A 268 -27.90 0.60 -17.30
N ASP A 269 -26.69 0.04 -17.30
CA ASP A 269 -26.37 -1.23 -16.64
C ASP A 269 -25.89 -1.02 -15.18
N ALA A 270 -25.02 -0.03 -14.96
CA ALA A 270 -24.43 0.25 -13.65
C ALA A 270 -25.30 1.20 -12.80
N GLY A 271 -26.07 2.08 -13.43
CA GLY A 271 -26.71 3.24 -12.78
C GLY A 271 -25.83 4.49 -12.81
N ARG A 272 -26.43 5.67 -12.53
CA ARG A 272 -25.74 6.98 -12.62
C ARG A 272 -24.59 7.15 -11.62
N ALA A 273 -24.75 6.65 -10.40
CA ALA A 273 -23.74 6.74 -9.34
C ALA A 273 -24.01 5.67 -8.29
N ARG A 274 -22.98 5.32 -7.51
CA ARG A 274 -23.13 4.51 -6.30
C ARG A 274 -22.36 5.13 -5.15
N THR A 275 -22.92 5.05 -3.96
CA THR A 275 -22.30 5.49 -2.71
C THR A 275 -22.24 4.33 -1.73
N MET A 276 -21.29 4.40 -0.80
CA MET A 276 -21.22 3.52 0.36
C MET A 276 -20.94 4.35 1.60
N ARG A 277 -21.22 3.75 2.75
CA ARG A 277 -20.81 4.31 4.04
C ARG A 277 -19.51 3.64 4.49
N ASP A 278 -18.69 4.36 5.24
CA ASP A 278 -17.49 3.86 5.88
C ASP A 278 -17.56 4.21 7.36
N TYR A 279 -17.61 3.20 8.22
CA TYR A 279 -17.62 3.36 9.67
C TYR A 279 -16.19 3.45 10.20
N ARG A 280 -15.79 4.64 10.64
CA ARG A 280 -14.40 5.02 10.93
C ARG A 280 -14.23 5.52 12.36
N GLU A 281 -13.04 5.31 12.92
CA GLU A 281 -12.65 5.82 14.25
C GLU A 281 -12.47 7.34 14.28
N THR A 282 -11.92 7.91 13.21
CA THR A 282 -11.53 9.32 13.13
C THR A 282 -12.29 10.03 12.03
N VAL A 283 -12.70 11.27 12.30
CA VAL A 283 -13.20 12.18 11.26
C VAL A 283 -12.13 12.35 10.18
N THR A 284 -12.56 12.35 8.92
CA THR A 284 -11.69 12.73 7.80
C THR A 284 -12.44 13.76 6.97
N GLU A 285 -12.01 15.01 7.08
CA GLU A 285 -12.56 16.15 6.34
C GLU A 285 -12.04 16.23 4.90
N ARG A 286 -11.21 15.27 4.49
CA ARG A 286 -10.69 15.22 3.14
C ARG A 286 -11.82 15.06 2.14
N THR A 287 -11.88 16.00 1.20
CA THR A 287 -12.74 15.97 0.01
C THR A 287 -12.53 14.69 -0.79
N ASP A 288 -13.62 14.04 -1.18
CA ASP A 288 -13.57 12.95 -2.16
C ASP A 288 -13.35 13.55 -3.55
N VAL A 289 -12.36 13.04 -4.26
CA VAL A 289 -12.04 13.51 -5.61
C VAL A 289 -12.21 12.32 -6.55
N HIS A 290 -13.27 12.35 -7.35
CA HIS A 290 -13.46 11.39 -8.43
C HIS A 290 -12.70 11.85 -9.66
N ARG A 291 -12.23 10.89 -10.46
CA ARG A 291 -11.52 11.22 -11.70
C ARG A 291 -12.00 10.40 -12.89
N THR A 292 -12.17 11.07 -14.01
CA THR A 292 -12.40 10.39 -15.30
C THR A 292 -11.09 9.85 -15.86
N PHE A 293 -11.17 9.01 -16.90
CA PHE A 293 -9.99 8.58 -17.65
C PHE A 293 -9.24 9.74 -18.32
N ALA A 294 -9.90 10.88 -18.56
CA ALA A 294 -9.25 12.10 -19.05
C ALA A 294 -8.64 12.95 -17.91
N GLY A 295 -8.70 12.49 -16.65
CA GLY A 295 -8.15 13.19 -15.49
C GLY A 295 -8.98 14.36 -14.99
N ARG A 296 -10.22 14.55 -15.49
CA ARG A 296 -11.14 15.57 -14.96
C ARG A 296 -11.50 15.21 -13.52
N GLN A 297 -11.44 16.19 -12.64
CA GLN A 297 -11.64 16.00 -11.20
C GLN A 297 -13.03 16.49 -10.78
N TYR A 298 -13.73 15.69 -10.00
CA TYR A 298 -15.03 16.03 -9.42
C TYR A 298 -14.89 15.93 -7.91
N ALA A 299 -14.78 17.10 -7.28
CA ALA A 299 -14.67 17.22 -5.84
C ALA A 299 -16.07 17.10 -5.21
N ARG A 300 -16.17 16.29 -4.17
CA ARG A 300 -17.38 16.11 -3.36
C ARG A 300 -17.01 16.22 -1.90
N ASP A 301 -17.71 17.09 -1.18
CA ASP A 301 -17.58 17.17 0.25
C ASP A 301 -18.12 15.89 0.88
N PRO A 302 -17.37 15.26 1.80
CA PRO A 302 -17.82 14.05 2.44
C PRO A 302 -19.00 14.37 3.36
N ILE A 303 -20.04 13.54 3.32
CA ILE A 303 -21.08 13.56 4.34
C ILE A 303 -20.57 12.74 5.51
N VAL A 304 -20.37 13.38 6.67
CA VAL A 304 -19.88 12.75 7.89
C VAL A 304 -20.93 12.91 8.99
N GLU A 305 -21.32 11.78 9.58
CA GLU A 305 -22.29 11.70 10.66
C GLU A 305 -21.63 11.10 11.90
N PRO A 306 -21.89 11.62 13.12
CA PRO A 306 -21.48 10.96 14.35
C PRO A 306 -22.08 9.55 14.44
N ALA A 307 -21.30 8.60 14.95
CA ALA A 307 -21.72 7.23 15.20
C ALA A 307 -21.23 6.77 16.57
N GLU A 308 -21.79 5.68 17.09
CA GLU A 308 -21.30 5.13 18.36
C GLU A 308 -19.82 4.72 18.22
N ASP A 309 -18.95 5.24 19.10
CA ASP A 309 -17.49 5.09 19.05
C ASP A 309 -16.87 5.32 17.66
N GLY A 310 -17.34 6.35 16.94
CA GLY A 310 -16.76 6.72 15.65
C GLY A 310 -17.63 7.65 14.82
N HIS A 311 -17.50 7.51 13.50
CA HIS A 311 -18.18 8.32 12.51
C HIS A 311 -18.58 7.46 11.31
N LEU A 312 -19.71 7.79 10.69
CA LEU A 312 -20.08 7.28 9.38
C LEU A 312 -19.73 8.31 8.32
N ARG A 313 -18.91 7.92 7.35
CA ARG A 313 -18.57 8.75 6.21
C ARG A 313 -19.21 8.17 4.95
N THR A 314 -20.08 8.91 4.29
CA THR A 314 -20.60 8.53 2.97
C THR A 314 -19.60 8.95 1.90
N THR A 315 -19.20 8.00 1.05
CA THR A 315 -18.27 8.20 -0.06
C THR A 315 -18.85 7.62 -1.34
N SER A 316 -18.59 8.27 -2.47
CA SER A 316 -18.99 7.76 -3.78
C SER A 316 -18.01 6.67 -4.23
N ILE A 317 -18.56 5.52 -4.62
CA ILE A 317 -17.83 4.42 -5.24
C ILE A 317 -17.44 4.82 -6.66
N TYR A 318 -18.42 5.36 -7.40
CA TYR A 318 -18.25 5.96 -8.72
C TYR A 318 -19.42 6.89 -9.04
N GLU A 319 -19.25 7.73 -10.06
CA GLU A 319 -20.34 8.45 -10.71
C GLU A 319 -20.10 8.50 -12.24
N PHE A 320 -21.15 8.77 -13.01
CA PHE A 320 -21.02 9.20 -14.40
C PHE A 320 -21.20 10.70 -14.48
N ASP A 321 -20.22 11.42 -15.05
CA ASP A 321 -20.35 12.86 -15.31
C ASP A 321 -21.43 13.14 -16.36
N ASP A 322 -21.81 14.40 -16.56
CA ASP A 322 -22.88 14.78 -17.50
C ASP A 322 -22.61 14.39 -18.95
N THR A 323 -21.35 14.15 -19.32
CA THR A 323 -20.95 13.67 -20.65
C THR A 323 -20.97 12.15 -20.78
N ASP A 324 -21.49 11.45 -19.77
CA ASP A 324 -21.41 10.00 -19.64
C ASP A 324 -19.94 9.54 -19.71
N ALA A 325 -19.07 10.16 -18.92
CA ALA A 325 -17.72 9.65 -18.62
C ALA A 325 -17.72 9.00 -17.23
N TYR A 326 -17.04 7.86 -17.10
CA TYR A 326 -16.96 7.12 -15.84
C TYR A 326 -15.95 7.76 -14.91
N CYS A 327 -16.39 8.17 -13.73
CA CYS A 327 -15.58 8.80 -12.70
C CYS A 327 -15.30 7.78 -11.58
N LEU A 328 -14.05 7.34 -11.48
CA LEU A 328 -13.62 6.37 -10.48
C LEU A 328 -13.56 7.00 -9.09
N GLY A 329 -14.07 6.32 -8.07
CA GLY A 329 -13.99 6.75 -6.67
C GLY A 329 -12.83 6.15 -5.89
N PHE A 330 -12.75 6.51 -4.60
CA PHE A 330 -11.64 6.16 -3.73
C PHE A 330 -11.52 4.66 -3.47
N VAL A 331 -12.62 4.00 -3.09
CA VAL A 331 -12.60 2.57 -2.75
C VAL A 331 -12.25 1.72 -3.97
N GLN A 332 -12.77 2.05 -5.15
CA GLN A 332 -12.38 1.36 -6.37
C GLN A 332 -10.90 1.61 -6.71
N SER A 333 -10.39 2.83 -6.49
CA SER A 333 -8.96 3.11 -6.68
C SER A 333 -8.07 2.29 -5.74
N LEU A 334 -8.47 2.05 -4.49
CA LEU A 334 -7.73 1.16 -3.59
C LEU A 334 -7.61 -0.27 -4.13
N LEU A 335 -8.61 -0.74 -4.89
CA LEU A 335 -8.66 -2.09 -5.47
C LEU A 335 -7.98 -2.18 -6.85
N ILE A 336 -7.80 -1.05 -7.55
CA ILE A 336 -7.18 -0.99 -8.87
C ILE A 336 -5.73 -0.52 -8.72
N THR A 337 -4.83 -1.47 -8.53
CA THR A 337 -3.39 -1.23 -8.55
C THR A 337 -2.78 -2.00 -9.71
N ALA A 338 -1.52 -1.68 -10.06
CA ALA A 338 -0.79 -2.42 -11.08
C ALA A 338 -0.68 -3.93 -10.79
N ARG A 339 -0.87 -4.32 -9.52
CA ARG A 339 -0.86 -5.68 -9.00
C ARG A 339 -2.09 -5.91 -8.12
N SER A 340 -3.31 -5.79 -8.66
CA SER A 340 -4.57 -6.13 -7.95
C SER A 340 -4.71 -7.63 -7.64
N GLU A 341 -3.64 -8.27 -7.20
CA GLU A 341 -3.67 -9.64 -6.74
C GLU A 341 -3.93 -9.65 -5.23
N PRO A 342 -4.83 -10.53 -4.76
CA PRO A 342 -4.98 -10.74 -3.33
C PRO A 342 -3.67 -11.21 -2.70
N LEU A 343 -3.35 -10.66 -1.54
CA LEU A 343 -2.26 -11.11 -0.67
C LEU A 343 -2.53 -12.53 -0.14
N TRP A 344 -3.79 -12.84 0.15
CA TRP A 344 -4.35 -14.19 0.25
C TRP A 344 -5.81 -14.19 -0.19
N ASP A 345 -6.33 -15.37 -0.54
CA ASP A 345 -7.60 -15.50 -1.25
C ASP A 345 -8.44 -16.71 -0.84
N ASP A 346 -8.85 -16.80 0.43
CA ASP A 346 -9.69 -17.94 0.89
C ASP A 346 -11.14 -17.85 0.37
N LEU A 347 -11.60 -16.64 0.00
CA LEU A 347 -12.94 -16.41 -0.54
C LEU A 347 -12.99 -16.54 -2.07
N GLY A 348 -11.84 -16.58 -2.74
CA GLY A 348 -11.75 -16.63 -4.19
C GLY A 348 -12.25 -15.35 -4.85
N ILE A 349 -11.81 -14.17 -4.39
CA ILE A 349 -12.15 -12.84 -4.90
C ILE A 349 -11.34 -12.43 -6.15
N ARG A 350 -10.27 -13.17 -6.46
CA ARG A 350 -9.40 -12.87 -7.63
C ARG A 350 -10.17 -12.79 -8.96
N PRO A 351 -11.11 -13.71 -9.28
CA PRO A 351 -11.91 -13.62 -10.50
C PRO A 351 -12.78 -12.35 -10.56
N GLU A 352 -13.37 -11.93 -9.45
CA GLU A 352 -14.20 -10.72 -9.36
C GLU A 352 -13.37 -9.46 -9.60
N LEU A 353 -12.19 -9.36 -8.99
CA LEU A 353 -11.24 -8.26 -9.23
C LEU A 353 -10.80 -8.21 -10.69
N ALA A 354 -10.45 -9.37 -11.27
CA ALA A 354 -10.06 -9.47 -12.67
C ALA A 354 -11.21 -9.10 -13.62
N ALA A 355 -12.45 -9.47 -13.29
CA ALA A 355 -13.64 -9.08 -14.05
C ALA A 355 -13.84 -7.57 -14.02
N PHE A 356 -13.73 -6.93 -12.86
CA PHE A 356 -13.85 -5.49 -12.74
C PHE A 356 -12.75 -4.73 -13.52
N GLN A 357 -11.49 -5.20 -13.47
CA GLN A 357 -10.43 -4.63 -14.30
C GLN A 357 -10.74 -4.72 -15.81
N ARG A 358 -11.34 -5.83 -16.27
CA ARG A 358 -11.79 -5.95 -17.66
C ARG A 358 -12.87 -4.93 -18.00
N LYS A 359 -13.86 -4.73 -17.11
CA LYS A 359 -14.92 -3.73 -17.29
C LYS A 359 -14.34 -2.32 -17.45
N LEU A 360 -13.36 -1.95 -16.63
CA LEU A 360 -12.68 -0.66 -16.72
C LEU A 360 -11.95 -0.48 -18.05
N ARG A 361 -11.23 -1.50 -18.52
CA ARG A 361 -10.53 -1.47 -19.81
C ARG A 361 -11.50 -1.35 -20.99
N GLU A 362 -12.61 -2.10 -20.97
CA GLU A 362 -13.66 -2.00 -22.00
C GLU A 362 -14.30 -0.61 -22.01
N ARG A 363 -14.55 -0.06 -20.82
CA ARG A 363 -15.09 1.28 -20.67
C ARG A 363 -14.13 2.34 -21.21
N LEU A 364 -12.84 2.26 -20.86
CA LEU A 364 -11.81 3.15 -21.38
C LEU A 364 -11.74 3.10 -22.92
N ARG A 365 -11.80 1.91 -23.53
CA ARG A 365 -11.82 1.76 -25.00
C ARG A 365 -13.05 2.43 -25.62
N THR A 366 -14.21 2.25 -25.00
CA THR A 366 -15.47 2.86 -25.46
C THR A 366 -15.40 4.39 -25.39
N GLU A 367 -14.89 4.96 -24.30
CA GLU A 367 -14.73 6.41 -24.16
C GLU A 367 -13.69 6.98 -25.13
N ARG A 368 -12.56 6.29 -25.34
CA ARG A 368 -11.54 6.66 -26.34
C ARG A 368 -12.13 6.71 -27.76
N ALA A 369 -12.98 5.74 -28.11
CA ALA A 369 -13.64 5.72 -29.42
C ALA A 369 -14.60 6.90 -29.62
N ARG A 370 -15.26 7.36 -28.55
CA ARG A 370 -16.15 8.54 -28.57
C ARG A 370 -15.40 9.87 -28.56
N CYS A 371 -14.19 9.90 -27.99
CA CYS A 371 -13.39 11.11 -27.84
C CYS A 371 -11.93 10.88 -28.27
N PRO A 372 -11.68 10.65 -29.57
CA PRO A 372 -10.37 10.18 -30.06
C PRO A 372 -9.21 11.16 -29.85
N TYR A 373 -9.51 12.44 -29.62
CA TYR A 373 -8.51 13.48 -29.40
C TYR A 373 -8.14 13.69 -27.93
N ASN A 374 -8.84 13.04 -26.98
CA ASN A 374 -8.54 13.17 -25.56
C ASN A 374 -7.51 12.11 -25.14
N LEU A 375 -6.45 12.55 -24.44
CA LEU A 375 -5.60 11.62 -23.70
C LEU A 375 -6.41 11.00 -22.56
N MET A 376 -6.78 9.73 -22.72
CA MET A 376 -7.49 8.96 -21.72
C MET A 376 -6.63 7.81 -21.25
N LEU A 377 -6.44 7.66 -19.94
CA LEU A 377 -5.57 6.65 -19.32
C LEU A 377 -6.19 6.14 -18.03
N LEU A 378 -5.90 4.89 -17.66
CA LEU A 378 -6.41 4.33 -16.40
C LEU A 378 -5.77 5.03 -15.20
N SER A 379 -4.48 5.36 -15.28
CA SER A 379 -3.77 6.11 -14.24
C SER A 379 -4.36 7.50 -13.97
N LEU A 380 -4.93 8.15 -15.00
CA LEU A 380 -5.59 9.46 -14.89
C LEU A 380 -6.89 9.39 -14.06
N ALA A 381 -7.58 8.27 -14.10
CA ALA A 381 -8.77 8.01 -13.27
C ALA A 381 -8.43 7.65 -11.81
N HIS A 382 -7.17 7.32 -11.50
CA HIS A 382 -6.80 6.96 -10.13
C HIS A 382 -6.77 8.19 -9.21
N VAL A 383 -7.57 8.19 -8.14
CA VAL A 383 -7.76 9.38 -7.28
C VAL A 383 -6.48 9.80 -6.53
N ARG A 384 -5.51 8.89 -6.41
CA ARG A 384 -4.19 9.11 -5.81
C ARG A 384 -3.07 9.17 -6.84
N ARG A 385 -3.35 9.49 -8.11
CA ARG A 385 -2.34 9.52 -9.19
C ARG A 385 -1.03 10.23 -8.81
N ALA A 386 -1.11 11.36 -8.09
CA ALA A 386 0.05 12.16 -7.73
C ALA A 386 1.12 11.36 -6.95
N VAL A 387 0.68 10.41 -6.11
CA VAL A 387 1.60 9.59 -5.32
C VAL A 387 1.95 8.26 -5.98
N LEU A 388 1.45 7.94 -7.18
CA LEU A 388 1.83 6.71 -7.87
C LEU A 388 3.28 6.80 -8.36
N ALA A 389 4.04 5.73 -8.17
CA ALA A 389 5.35 5.61 -8.78
C ALA A 389 5.23 5.55 -10.31
N PRO A 390 6.21 6.10 -11.06
CA PRO A 390 6.20 6.07 -12.53
C PRO A 390 6.01 4.67 -13.13
N HIS A 391 6.59 3.65 -12.51
CA HIS A 391 6.43 2.26 -12.94
C HIS A 391 5.02 1.72 -12.71
N VAL A 392 4.34 2.14 -11.64
CA VAL A 392 2.92 1.80 -11.40
C VAL A 392 2.02 2.50 -12.41
N VAL A 393 2.29 3.76 -12.74
CA VAL A 393 1.59 4.49 -13.81
C VAL A 393 1.73 3.77 -15.14
N ARG A 394 2.96 3.43 -15.54
CA ARG A 394 3.20 2.67 -16.78
C ARG A 394 2.51 1.31 -16.78
N ALA A 395 2.51 0.60 -15.66
CA ALA A 395 1.84 -0.69 -15.56
C ALA A 395 0.31 -0.57 -15.65
N LEU A 396 -0.29 0.50 -15.12
CA LEU A 396 -1.73 0.77 -15.29
C LEU A 396 -2.09 1.14 -16.73
N ASP A 397 -1.20 1.88 -17.40
CA ASP A 397 -1.46 2.46 -18.72
C ASP A 397 -0.96 1.62 -19.91
N GLY A 398 -0.10 0.63 -19.67
CA GLY A 398 0.54 -0.21 -20.69
C GLY A 398 -0.36 -1.27 -21.35
N TYR A 399 -1.68 -1.14 -21.25
CA TYR A 399 -2.68 -2.11 -21.73
C TYR A 399 -3.62 -1.57 -22.80
#